data_AF-A0AA37LTV0-F1
#
_entry.id   AF-A0AA37LTV0-F1
#
_cell.length_a   1.000
_cell.length_b   1.000
_cell.length_c   1.000
_cell.angle_alpha   90.00
_cell.angle_beta   90.00
_cell.angle_gamma   90.00
#
_symmetry.space_group_name_H-M   'P 1'
#
loop_
_entity.id
_entity.type
_entity.pdbx_description
1 polymer ?
#
loop_
_entity_poly.entity_id
_entity_poly.type
_entity_poly.pdbx_seq_one_letter_code
_entity_poly.pdbx_strand_id
1 'polypeptide(L)'
;MDEYHIKHTPWYQASVKAFSDKAAKQDLARPDDPNSTSNPDMVVAARLRPVMEDEVAAGLIQGVFLRKSGNGAVDIHQVRKHIKPLGPPTLISTSVRLDRAYGPEDTSEQIYQDLVQPLVPWAWGGGVSTMFAYGQTGSGKTFTVSAIEKLVAQSLMNGDLEGDRKVFACIIELAGNSSFGMPIEILLAEHNLG
;
A
#
# COMPACT_ATOMS: atom_id res chain seq x y z
N MET A 1 -25.16 -1.85 0.92
CA MET A 1 -24.96 -1.11 -0.36
C MET A 1 -26.34 -0.74 -0.90
N ASP A 2 -26.52 0.45 -1.51
CA ASP A 2 -27.82 0.79 -2.12
C ASP A 2 -28.14 -0.17 -3.27
N GLU A 3 -29.41 -0.57 -3.40
CA GLU A 3 -29.96 -1.46 -4.46
C GLU A 3 -29.49 -1.07 -5.88
N TYR A 4 -29.24 0.23 -6.10
CA TYR A 4 -28.69 0.77 -7.34
C TYR A 4 -27.32 0.19 -7.73
N HIS A 5 -26.39 0.04 -6.77
CA HIS A 5 -25.06 -0.46 -7.08
C HIS A 5 -25.07 -1.95 -7.43
N ILE A 6 -25.89 -2.73 -6.73
CA ILE A 6 -26.09 -4.15 -7.01
C ILE A 6 -26.68 -4.33 -8.41
N LYS A 7 -27.75 -3.59 -8.74
CA LYS A 7 -28.38 -3.61 -10.07
C LYS A 7 -27.40 -3.30 -11.21
N HIS A 8 -26.48 -2.36 -11.00
CA HIS A 8 -25.54 -1.91 -12.04
C HIS A 8 -24.16 -2.57 -11.97
N THR A 9 -23.96 -3.59 -11.13
CA THR A 9 -22.67 -4.29 -10.99
C THR A 9 -22.16 -4.90 -12.31
N PRO A 10 -22.98 -5.64 -13.11
CA PRO A 10 -22.50 -6.19 -14.38
C PRO A 10 -22.05 -5.12 -15.38
N TRP A 11 -22.81 -4.02 -15.48
CA TRP A 11 -22.46 -2.88 -16.31
C TRP A 11 -21.16 -2.20 -15.83
N TYR A 12 -21.00 -2.06 -14.52
CA TYR A 12 -19.80 -1.46 -13.94
C TYR A 12 -18.56 -2.29 -14.27
N GLN A 13 -18.61 -3.61 -14.04
CA GLN A 13 -17.51 -4.53 -14.37
C GLN A 13 -17.14 -4.49 -15.86
N ALA A 14 -18.14 -4.48 -16.75
CA ALA A 14 -17.91 -4.36 -18.19
C ALA A 14 -17.26 -3.00 -18.56
N SER A 15 -17.69 -1.91 -17.92
CA SER A 15 -17.17 -0.57 -18.16
C SER A 15 -15.73 -0.41 -17.64
N VAL A 16 -15.42 -0.96 -16.47
CA VAL A 16 -14.06 -1.01 -15.90
C VAL A 16 -13.14 -1.83 -16.81
N LYS A 17 -13.59 -3.00 -17.28
CA LYS A 17 -12.83 -3.81 -18.23
C LYS A 17 -12.53 -3.05 -19.51
N ALA A 18 -13.54 -2.38 -20.09
CA ALA A 18 -13.36 -1.58 -21.30
C ALA A 18 -12.38 -0.41 -21.09
N PHE A 19 -12.41 0.23 -19.93
CA PHE A 19 -11.43 1.25 -19.56
C PHE A 19 -10.02 0.65 -19.47
N SER A 20 -9.85 -0.48 -18.80
CA SER A 20 -8.56 -1.17 -18.65
C SER A 20 -7.98 -1.57 -20.02
N ASP A 21 -8.79 -2.14 -20.90
CA ASP A 21 -8.40 -2.51 -22.27
C ASP A 21 -7.93 -1.29 -23.09
N LYS A 22 -8.50 -0.10 -22.84
CA LYS A 22 -8.08 1.16 -23.45
C LYS A 22 -6.78 1.68 -22.82
N ALA A 23 -6.69 1.69 -21.49
CA ALA A 23 -5.52 2.13 -20.73
C ALA A 23 -4.27 1.28 -20.98
N ALA A 24 -4.45 0.01 -21.36
CA ALA A 24 -3.35 -0.87 -21.76
C ALA A 24 -2.74 -0.49 -23.12
N LYS A 25 -3.49 0.16 -24.00
CA LYS A 25 -3.02 0.58 -25.34
C LYS A 25 -2.39 1.97 -25.33
N GLN A 26 -2.89 2.84 -24.48
CA GLN A 26 -2.42 4.20 -24.32
C GLN A 26 -2.47 4.53 -22.82
N ASP A 27 -1.33 4.91 -22.24
CA ASP A 27 -1.30 5.31 -20.85
C ASP A 27 -2.23 6.51 -20.63
N LEU A 28 -3.30 6.30 -19.85
CA LEU A 28 -4.32 7.31 -19.54
C LEU A 28 -4.03 8.02 -18.20
N ALA A 29 -2.88 7.78 -17.57
CA ALA A 29 -2.44 8.56 -16.42
C ALA A 29 -2.06 9.96 -16.88
N ARG A 30 -2.14 10.93 -15.96
CA ARG A 30 -1.77 12.31 -16.29
C ARG A 30 -0.27 12.36 -16.62
N PRO A 31 0.13 12.97 -17.75
CA PRO A 31 1.53 13.12 -18.09
C PRO A 31 2.29 14.03 -17.10
N ASP A 32 1.60 15.01 -16.50
CA ASP A 32 2.14 15.95 -15.50
C ASP A 32 1.94 15.47 -14.05
N ASP A 33 1.90 14.15 -13.82
CA ASP A 33 1.84 13.62 -12.45
C ASP A 33 3.14 13.98 -11.71
N PRO A 34 3.10 14.58 -10.50
CA PRO A 34 4.33 14.94 -9.78
C PRO A 34 5.27 13.76 -9.52
N ASN A 35 4.75 12.53 -9.54
CA ASN A 35 5.54 11.30 -9.46
C ASN A 35 6.03 10.79 -10.83
N SER A 36 6.01 11.63 -11.87
CA SER A 36 6.60 11.30 -13.18
C SER A 36 8.13 11.22 -13.11
N THR A 37 8.73 11.87 -12.12
CA THR A 37 10.17 11.94 -11.88
C THR A 37 10.49 11.17 -10.61
N SER A 38 11.39 10.18 -10.69
CA SER A 38 11.78 9.40 -9.52
C SER A 38 12.53 10.25 -8.50
N ASN A 39 12.12 10.19 -7.23
CA ASN A 39 12.89 10.73 -6.11
C ASN A 39 13.46 9.57 -5.29
N PRO A 40 14.79 9.35 -5.27
CA PRO A 40 15.38 8.24 -4.52
C PRO A 40 15.24 8.40 -3.00
N ASP A 41 15.04 9.63 -2.50
CA ASP A 41 14.97 9.91 -1.06
C ASP A 41 13.55 9.74 -0.49
N MET A 42 12.53 9.69 -1.36
CA MET A 42 11.14 9.56 -0.95
C MET A 42 10.37 8.72 -1.97
N VAL A 43 9.90 7.57 -1.51
CA VAL A 43 9.08 6.65 -2.31
C VAL A 43 7.65 6.64 -1.78
N VAL A 44 6.68 6.92 -2.65
CA VAL A 44 5.25 6.83 -2.37
C VAL A 44 4.69 5.59 -3.04
N ALA A 45 4.16 4.67 -2.23
CA ALA A 45 3.56 3.43 -2.71
C ALA A 45 2.12 3.25 -2.24
N ALA A 46 1.30 2.58 -3.06
CA ALA A 46 -0.02 2.10 -2.64
C ALA A 46 -0.04 0.59 -2.51
N ARG A 47 -0.78 0.08 -1.52
CA ARG A 47 -1.11 -1.34 -1.38
C ARG A 47 -2.63 -1.51 -1.39
N LEU A 48 -3.14 -2.28 -2.35
CA LEU A 48 -4.53 -2.70 -2.41
C LEU A 48 -4.66 -4.05 -1.72
N ARG A 49 -5.44 -4.12 -0.64
CA ARG A 49 -5.78 -5.40 -0.02
C ARG A 49 -6.79 -6.18 -0.88
N PRO A 50 -6.85 -7.51 -0.71
CA PRO A 50 -7.95 -8.31 -1.25
C PRO A 50 -9.32 -7.77 -0.80
N VAL A 51 -10.33 -7.96 -1.65
CA VAL A 51 -11.73 -7.77 -1.25
C VAL A 51 -12.11 -8.94 -0.34
N MET A 52 -12.67 -8.63 0.83
CA MET A 52 -13.00 -9.65 1.83
C MET A 52 -14.30 -10.36 1.46
N GLU A 53 -14.47 -11.60 1.92
CA GLU A 53 -15.67 -12.40 1.66
C GLU A 53 -16.95 -11.69 2.12
N ASP A 54 -16.92 -11.06 3.30
CA ASP A 54 -18.05 -10.28 3.83
C ASP A 54 -18.39 -9.06 2.95
N GLU A 55 -17.39 -8.46 2.29
CA GLU A 55 -17.60 -7.34 1.37
C GLU A 55 -18.24 -7.82 0.07
N VAL A 56 -17.83 -8.98 -0.43
CA VAL A 56 -18.45 -9.64 -1.58
C VAL A 56 -19.90 -10.02 -1.24
N ALA A 57 -20.13 -10.63 -0.07
CA ALA A 57 -21.46 -11.00 0.40
C ALA A 57 -22.38 -9.79 0.60
N ALA A 58 -21.82 -8.65 1.02
CA ALA A 58 -22.53 -7.37 1.14
C ALA A 58 -22.76 -6.66 -0.21
N GLY A 59 -22.30 -7.23 -1.32
CA GLY A 59 -22.43 -6.65 -2.66
C GLY A 59 -21.58 -5.41 -2.87
N LEU A 60 -20.48 -5.26 -2.14
CA LEU A 60 -19.52 -4.19 -2.37
C LEU A 60 -18.72 -4.47 -3.64
N ILE A 61 -18.51 -3.42 -4.42
CA ILE A 61 -17.76 -3.48 -5.68
C ILE A 61 -16.37 -2.90 -5.49
N GLN A 62 -15.35 -3.56 -6.05
CA GLN A 62 -13.99 -3.04 -6.06
C GLN A 62 -13.91 -1.77 -6.91
N GLY A 63 -13.43 -0.69 -6.30
CA GLY A 63 -13.33 0.64 -6.93
C GLY A 63 -11.94 1.01 -7.43
N VAL A 64 -10.89 0.32 -7.01
CA VAL A 64 -9.50 0.69 -7.27
C VAL A 64 -8.77 -0.48 -7.91
N PHE A 65 -8.02 -0.20 -8.97
CA PHE A 65 -7.37 -1.21 -9.81
C PHE A 65 -5.95 -0.79 -10.15
N LEU A 66 -5.04 -1.76 -10.14
CA LEU A 66 -3.68 -1.55 -10.60
C LEU A 66 -3.60 -1.74 -12.10
N ARG A 67 -2.76 -0.95 -12.76
CA ARG A 67 -2.45 -1.22 -14.17
C ARG A 67 -1.41 -2.31 -14.31
N LYS A 68 -1.66 -3.21 -15.26
CA LYS A 68 -0.73 -4.27 -15.66
C LYS A 68 0.56 -3.76 -16.29
N SER A 69 0.62 -2.48 -16.69
CA SER A 69 1.83 -1.85 -17.22
C SER A 69 2.97 -1.77 -16.19
N GLY A 70 2.68 -1.92 -14.89
CA GLY A 70 3.71 -1.94 -13.84
C GLY A 70 4.35 -0.59 -13.54
N ASN A 71 3.92 0.49 -14.20
CA ASN A 71 4.47 1.84 -14.04
C ASN A 71 3.90 2.62 -12.83
N GLY A 72 3.46 1.90 -11.80
CA GLY A 72 2.86 2.49 -10.59
C GLY A 72 1.53 3.22 -10.79
N ALA A 73 0.90 3.09 -11.96
CA ALA A 73 -0.40 3.69 -12.23
C ALA A 73 -1.54 2.92 -11.55
N VAL A 74 -2.41 3.68 -10.87
CA VAL A 74 -3.59 3.20 -10.16
C VAL A 74 -4.83 3.89 -10.71
N ASP A 75 -5.84 3.10 -11.08
CA ASP A 75 -7.11 3.57 -11.62
C ASP A 75 -8.20 3.47 -10.55
N ILE A 76 -8.96 4.56 -10.37
CA ILE A 76 -10.04 4.71 -9.40
C ILE A 76 -11.34 4.92 -10.17
N HIS A 77 -12.31 4.04 -9.96
CA HIS A 77 -13.56 3.95 -10.70
C HIS A 77 -14.77 4.11 -9.79
N GLN A 78 -15.61 5.11 -10.07
CA GLN A 78 -16.80 5.43 -9.29
C GLN A 78 -18.05 5.43 -10.18
N VAL A 79 -19.16 4.93 -9.64
CA VAL A 79 -20.47 4.99 -10.29
C VAL A 79 -21.14 6.32 -9.94
N ARG A 80 -21.38 7.17 -10.94
CA ARG A 80 -22.20 8.38 -10.77
C ARG A 80 -23.66 8.09 -11.12
N LYS A 81 -24.54 8.26 -10.12
CA LYS A 81 -26.00 8.22 -10.30
C LYS A 81 -26.47 9.54 -10.94
N HIS A 82 -27.32 9.46 -11.95
CA HIS A 82 -28.00 10.65 -12.48
C HIS A 82 -29.26 10.95 -11.65
N ILE A 83 -29.48 12.23 -11.31
CA ILE A 83 -30.63 12.71 -10.51
C ILE A 83 -31.92 12.79 -11.36
N LYS A 84 -31.83 12.73 -12.69
CA LYS A 84 -33.01 12.72 -13.60
C LYS A 84 -33.52 11.29 -13.83
N PRO A 85 -34.82 11.08 -14.13
CA PRO A 85 -35.48 9.79 -13.90
C PRO A 85 -34.97 8.58 -14.70
N LEU A 86 -34.18 8.73 -15.77
CA LEU A 86 -33.95 7.64 -16.73
C LEU A 86 -32.59 7.65 -17.46
N GLY A 87 -31.56 8.33 -16.94
CA GLY A 87 -30.21 8.27 -17.56
C GLY A 87 -29.44 7.00 -17.15
N PRO A 88 -28.69 6.34 -18.05
CA PRO A 88 -27.80 5.25 -17.65
C PRO A 88 -26.73 5.77 -16.66
N PRO A 89 -26.22 4.92 -15.74
CA PRO A 89 -25.10 5.30 -14.88
C PRO A 89 -23.90 5.71 -15.73
N THR A 90 -23.06 6.60 -15.18
CA THR A 90 -21.79 6.99 -15.81
C THR A 90 -20.62 6.52 -14.94
N LEU A 91 -19.59 5.98 -15.59
CA LEU A 91 -18.34 5.60 -14.93
C LEU A 91 -17.44 6.84 -14.87
N ILE A 92 -17.10 7.28 -13.66
CA ILE A 92 -16.07 8.30 -13.45
C ILE A 92 -14.77 7.57 -13.14
N SER A 93 -13.75 7.84 -13.94
CA SER A 93 -12.43 7.23 -13.78
C SER A 93 -11.38 8.31 -13.56
N THR A 94 -10.58 8.12 -12.52
CA THR A 94 -9.41 8.95 -12.21
C THR A 94 -8.21 8.03 -12.15
N SER A 95 -7.12 8.41 -12.81
CA SER A 95 -5.86 7.69 -12.74
C SER A 95 -4.80 8.53 -12.06
N VAL A 96 -4.03 7.91 -11.18
CA VAL A 96 -2.90 8.51 -10.47
C VAL A 96 -1.65 7.67 -10.69
N ARG A 97 -0.48 8.29 -10.66
CA ARG A 97 0.80 7.59 -10.70
C ARG A 97 1.51 7.68 -9.34
N LEU A 98 2.03 6.54 -8.91
CA LEU A 98 2.83 6.39 -7.71
C LEU A 98 4.18 5.78 -8.11
N ASP A 99 5.16 5.83 -7.21
CA ASP A 99 6.45 5.19 -7.46
C ASP A 99 6.31 3.68 -7.52
N ARG A 100 5.46 3.12 -6.65
CA ARG A 100 5.09 1.69 -6.64
C ARG A 100 3.62 1.46 -6.32
N ALA A 101 3.09 0.35 -6.79
CA ALA A 101 1.75 -0.09 -6.43
C ALA A 101 1.69 -1.62 -6.32
N TYR A 102 1.11 -2.10 -5.22
CA TYR A 102 1.02 -3.50 -4.85
C TYR A 102 -0.43 -3.95 -4.77
N GLY A 103 -0.73 -5.10 -5.35
CA GLY A 103 -2.05 -5.69 -5.45
C GLY A 103 -2.34 -6.71 -4.37
N PRO A 104 -3.52 -7.35 -4.45
CA PRO A 104 -3.96 -8.37 -3.49
C PRO A 104 -3.02 -9.57 -3.35
N GLU A 105 -2.32 -9.93 -4.43
CA GLU A 105 -1.38 -11.07 -4.46
C GLU A 105 0.02 -10.70 -3.94
N ASP A 106 0.33 -9.41 -3.80
CA ASP A 106 1.64 -8.95 -3.37
C ASP A 106 1.79 -9.06 -1.84
N THR A 107 2.86 -9.74 -1.44
CA THR A 107 3.12 -10.07 -0.04
C THR A 107 3.78 -8.93 0.71
N SER A 108 3.65 -8.92 2.04
CA SER A 108 4.39 -7.96 2.87
C SER A 108 5.91 -8.17 2.77
N GLU A 109 6.36 -9.40 2.49
CA GLU A 109 7.76 -9.74 2.21
C GLU A 109 8.26 -9.02 0.96
N GLN A 110 7.50 -9.09 -0.13
CA GLN A 110 7.85 -8.42 -1.38
C GLN A 110 7.92 -6.90 -1.20
N ILE A 111 6.95 -6.33 -0.46
CA ILE A 111 6.98 -4.89 -0.11
C ILE A 111 8.21 -4.55 0.72
N TYR A 112 8.57 -5.40 1.68
CA TYR A 112 9.78 -5.24 2.49
C TYR A 112 11.03 -5.23 1.61
N GLN A 113 11.22 -6.24 0.76
CA GLN A 113 12.36 -6.35 -0.16
C GLN A 113 12.48 -5.13 -1.08
N ASP A 114 11.36 -4.68 -1.63
CA ASP A 114 11.34 -3.58 -2.59
C ASP A 114 11.57 -2.20 -1.97
N LEU A 115 11.07 -1.96 -0.76
CA LEU A 115 11.00 -0.61 -0.17
C LEU A 115 11.81 -0.42 1.11
N VAL A 116 11.92 -1.45 1.94
CA VAL A 116 12.41 -1.31 3.32
C VAL A 116 13.77 -1.95 3.50
N GLN A 117 14.01 -3.11 2.88
CA GLN A 117 15.30 -3.79 2.92
C GLN A 117 16.46 -2.86 2.51
N PRO A 118 16.36 -2.03 1.44
CA PRO A 118 17.44 -1.11 1.08
C PRO A 118 17.72 -0.04 2.15
N LEU A 119 16.74 0.25 3.02
CA LEU A 119 16.85 1.24 4.09
C LEU A 119 17.53 0.68 5.35
N VAL A 120 17.62 -0.65 5.50
CA VAL A 120 18.23 -1.31 6.67
C VAL A 120 19.73 -1.04 6.75
N PRO A 121 20.56 -1.26 5.68
CA PRO A 121 21.97 -0.93 5.72
C PRO A 121 22.25 0.56 5.93
N TRP A 122 21.38 1.43 5.39
CA TRP A 122 21.49 2.88 5.61
C TRP A 122 21.32 3.25 7.08
N ALA A 123 20.27 2.73 7.73
CA ALA A 123 20.04 2.92 9.16
C ALA A 123 21.17 2.29 10.00
N TRP A 124 21.64 1.10 9.62
CA TRP A 124 22.80 0.47 10.25
C TRP A 124 24.05 1.35 10.15
N GLY A 125 24.27 2.04 9.03
CA GLY A 125 25.37 2.98 8.84
C GLY A 125 25.30 4.25 9.70
N GLY A 126 24.22 4.44 10.48
CA GLY A 126 23.97 5.65 11.27
C GLY A 126 23.07 6.67 10.58
N GLY A 127 22.53 6.34 9.40
CA GLY A 127 21.48 7.12 8.75
C GLY A 127 20.13 7.00 9.45
N VAL A 128 19.18 7.85 9.06
CA VAL A 128 17.79 7.79 9.52
C VAL A 128 16.91 7.34 8.36
N SER A 129 16.09 6.32 8.60
CA SER A 129 15.10 5.79 7.67
C SER A 129 13.72 5.89 8.30
N THR A 130 12.73 6.32 7.52
CA THR A 130 11.36 6.47 8.04
C THR A 130 10.36 5.87 7.07
N MET A 131 9.44 5.05 7.58
CA MET A 131 8.33 4.49 6.83
C MET A 131 7.02 4.84 7.52
N PHE A 132 6.06 5.35 6.75
CA PHE A 132 4.70 5.61 7.22
C PHE A 132 3.71 4.74 6.45
N ALA A 133 2.71 4.20 7.16
CA ALA A 133 1.55 3.58 6.56
C ALA A 133 0.32 4.49 6.76
N TYR A 134 -0.32 4.89 5.66
CA TYR A 134 -1.51 5.74 5.67
C TYR A 134 -2.71 5.06 5.02
N GLY A 135 -3.92 5.45 5.45
CA GLY A 135 -5.17 4.90 4.93
C GLY A 135 -6.27 4.79 5.98
N GLN A 136 -7.49 4.51 5.54
CA GLN A 136 -8.65 4.34 6.42
C GLN A 136 -8.55 3.10 7.33
N THR A 137 -9.39 3.03 8.37
CA THR A 137 -9.54 1.80 9.18
C THR A 137 -9.93 0.62 8.30
N GLY A 138 -9.33 -0.55 8.54
CA GLY A 138 -9.55 -1.75 7.75
C GLY A 138 -8.81 -1.81 6.40
N SER A 139 -7.95 -0.84 6.08
CA SER A 139 -7.18 -0.86 4.82
C SER A 139 -5.93 -1.76 4.81
N GLY A 140 -5.59 -2.38 5.95
CA GLY A 140 -4.42 -3.27 6.06
C GLY A 140 -3.11 -2.60 6.50
N LYS A 141 -3.16 -1.38 7.07
CA LYS A 141 -1.98 -0.69 7.63
C LYS A 141 -1.25 -1.55 8.66
N THR A 142 -1.93 -1.92 9.75
CA THR A 142 -1.36 -2.74 10.83
C THR A 142 -0.85 -4.09 10.33
N PHE A 143 -1.61 -4.74 9.44
CA PHE A 143 -1.19 -5.99 8.80
C PHE A 143 0.15 -5.85 8.06
N THR A 144 0.35 -4.73 7.36
CA THR A 144 1.58 -4.46 6.61
C THR A 144 2.73 -4.09 7.55
N VAL A 145 2.51 -3.12 8.45
CA VAL A 145 3.55 -2.62 9.36
C VAL A 145 4.05 -3.72 10.29
N SER A 146 3.17 -4.49 10.91
CA SER A 146 3.59 -5.57 11.82
C SER A 146 4.34 -6.71 11.13
N ALA A 147 4.12 -6.93 9.83
CA ALA A 147 4.93 -7.87 9.06
C ALA A 147 6.32 -7.28 8.77
N ILE A 148 6.38 -6.03 8.32
CA ILE A 148 7.63 -5.33 8.03
C ILE A 148 8.51 -5.19 9.28
N GLU A 149 7.93 -4.86 10.44
CA GLU A 149 8.65 -4.79 11.72
C GLU A 149 9.40 -6.08 12.04
N LYS A 150 8.74 -7.23 11.83
CA LYS A 150 9.37 -8.55 12.04
C LYS A 150 10.51 -8.81 11.06
N LEU A 151 10.34 -8.44 9.80
CA LEU A 151 11.35 -8.61 8.75
C LEU A 151 12.56 -7.71 9.00
N VAL A 152 12.34 -6.46 9.41
CA VAL A 152 13.41 -5.54 9.84
C VAL A 152 14.17 -6.13 11.03
N ALA A 153 13.47 -6.64 12.04
CA ALA A 153 14.12 -7.29 13.18
C ALA A 153 14.94 -8.50 12.76
N GLN A 154 14.43 -9.33 11.85
CA GLN A 154 15.18 -10.47 11.31
C GLN A 154 16.46 -10.02 10.58
N SER A 155 16.38 -9.02 9.72
CA SER A 155 17.55 -8.52 8.97
C SER A 155 18.57 -7.78 9.83
N LEU A 156 18.16 -7.20 10.97
CA LEU A 156 19.10 -6.61 11.92
C LEU A 156 19.81 -7.69 12.76
N MET A 157 19.19 -8.86 12.95
CA MET A 157 19.67 -9.91 13.86
C MET A 157 20.29 -11.11 13.14
N ASN A 158 20.27 -11.16 11.81
CA ASN A 158 20.75 -12.31 11.04
C ASN A 158 22.28 -12.38 10.89
N GLY A 159 23.02 -11.33 11.28
CA GLY A 159 24.48 -11.28 11.22
C GLY A 159 25.07 -10.91 9.85
N ASP A 160 24.26 -10.49 8.88
CA ASP A 160 24.72 -10.11 7.54
C ASP A 160 25.29 -8.68 7.47
N LEU A 161 25.12 -7.89 8.53
CA LEU A 161 25.56 -6.50 8.59
C LEU A 161 26.95 -6.38 9.24
N GLU A 162 27.80 -5.52 8.68
CA GLU A 162 29.18 -5.36 9.14
C GLU A 162 29.26 -4.71 10.53
N GLY A 163 30.06 -5.34 11.41
CA GLY A 163 30.39 -4.87 12.75
C GLY A 163 29.32 -5.16 13.81
N ASP A 164 29.70 -4.97 15.07
CA ASP A 164 28.81 -5.22 16.21
C ASP A 164 28.12 -3.94 16.67
N ARG A 165 26.80 -4.01 16.86
CA ARG A 165 26.01 -2.89 17.38
C ARG A 165 24.98 -3.37 18.38
N LYS A 166 24.67 -2.50 19.34
CA LYS A 166 23.52 -2.68 20.23
C LYS A 166 22.27 -2.17 19.53
N VAL A 167 21.27 -3.04 19.38
CA VAL A 167 19.97 -2.70 18.80
C VAL A 167 18.97 -2.44 19.92
N PHE A 168 18.29 -1.30 19.84
CA PHE A 168 17.23 -0.92 20.78
C PHE A 168 15.93 -0.74 19.99
N ALA A 169 14.80 -1.17 20.57
CA ALA A 169 13.48 -0.99 19.98
C ALA A 169 12.58 -0.19 20.93
N CYS A 170 11.70 0.62 20.36
CA CYS A 170 10.71 1.39 21.09
C CYS A 170 9.40 1.39 20.32
N ILE A 171 8.30 1.09 20.99
CA ILE A 171 6.95 1.15 20.41
C ILE A 171 6.13 2.17 21.20
N ILE A 172 5.59 3.16 20.49
CA ILE A 172 4.80 4.23 21.06
C ILE A 172 3.48 4.30 20.30
N GLU A 173 2.37 4.36 21.04
CA GLU A 173 1.06 4.65 20.49
C GLU A 173 0.69 6.12 20.75
N LEU A 174 0.26 6.82 19.70
CA LEU A 174 -0.22 8.20 19.78
C LEU A 174 -1.74 8.21 19.62
N ALA A 175 -2.45 8.72 20.62
CA ALA A 175 -3.91 8.83 20.61
C ALA A 175 -4.34 10.24 21.06
N GLY A 176 -4.90 11.02 20.13
CA GLY A 176 -5.26 12.42 20.39
C GLY A 176 -4.02 13.27 20.70
N ASN A 177 -3.99 13.89 21.88
CA ASN A 177 -2.85 14.68 22.35
C ASN A 177 -2.03 13.95 23.42
N SER A 178 -2.15 12.62 23.49
CA SER A 178 -1.47 11.76 24.46
C SER A 178 -0.58 10.74 23.77
N SER A 179 0.53 10.39 24.42
CA SER A 179 1.43 9.32 23.99
C SER A 179 1.51 8.26 25.08
N PHE A 180 1.46 6.99 24.66
CA PHE A 180 1.60 5.84 25.55
C PHE A 180 2.84 5.06 25.11
N GLY A 181 3.85 4.98 25.98
CA GLY A 181 5.03 4.16 25.75
C GLY A 181 4.76 2.72 26.16
N MET A 182 5.02 1.76 25.28
CA MET A 182 5.10 0.35 25.65
C MET A 182 6.58 -0.03 25.73
N PRO A 183 7.16 -0.21 26.93
CA PRO A 183 8.54 -0.64 27.04
C PRO A 183 8.65 -2.08 26.53
N ILE A 184 9.43 -2.27 25.47
CA ILE A 184 9.93 -3.59 25.06
C ILE A 184 11.43 -3.56 25.27
N GLU A 185 11.89 -4.19 26.34
CA GLU A 185 13.30 -4.50 26.54
C GLU A 185 13.63 -5.70 25.66
N ILE A 186 14.20 -5.47 24.47
CA ILE A 186 14.82 -6.55 23.70
C ILE A 186 16.17 -6.83 24.34
N LEU A 187 16.28 -7.96 25.06
CA LEU A 187 17.54 -8.43 25.62
C LEU A 187 18.50 -8.73 24.46
N LEU A 188 19.64 -8.05 24.44
CA LEU A 188 20.70 -8.21 23.45
C LEU A 188 21.23 -9.65 23.47
N ALA A 189 21.29 -10.29 22.30
CA ALA A 189 22.17 -11.44 22.10
C ALA A 189 23.59 -10.90 21.90
N GLU A 190 24.43 -10.98 22.93
CA GLU A 190 25.88 -10.87 22.74
C GLU A 190 26.34 -12.11 21.98
N HIS A 191 26.47 -12.01 20.65
CA HIS A 191 27.19 -13.00 19.87
C HIS A 191 28.69 -12.71 19.98
N ASN A 192 29.32 -13.29 21.01
CA ASN A 192 30.77 -13.48 21.01
C ASN A 192 31.11 -14.54 19.94
N LEU A 193 31.54 -14.10 18.77
CA LEU A 193 32.30 -14.95 17.86
C LEU A 193 33.77 -14.78 18.23
N GLY A 194 34.29 -15.79 18.93
CA GLY A 194 35.74 -16.01 19.05
C GLY A 194 36.34 -16.55 17.76
#